data_AF-A0AA38CIJ5-F1
#
_entry.id   AF-A0AA38CIJ5-F1
#
_cell.length_a   1.000
_cell.length_b   1.000
_cell.length_c   1.000
_cell.angle_alpha   90.00
_cell.angle_beta   90.00
_cell.angle_gamma   90.00
#
_symmetry.space_group_name_H-M   'P 1'
#
loop_
_entity.id
_entity.type
_entity.pdbx_description
1 polymer ?
#
loop_
_entity_poly.entity_id
_entity_poly.type
_entity_poly.pdbx_seq_one_letter_code
_entity_poly.pdbx_strand_id
1 'polypeptide(L)'
;MTAHVADFGIARMISGSDSAETGSTSTLGVKGSMGYIAPEYGTGGQASTKGDVYSYGIMLLQMITGKSPTDDEFRGELNLPNWVQMLFPERAQEIVDRMVLRSTTKYELSQCVEPFIRIGLECSKLSPYERPTARDVARTLEAIKSRITFSIET
;
A
#
# COMPACT_ATOMS: atom_id res chain seq x y z
N MET A 1 -13.89 3.30 -15.10
CA MET A 1 -13.14 4.50 -14.65
C MET A 1 -11.65 4.23 -14.83
N THR A 2 -10.84 5.26 -15.08
CA THR A 2 -9.39 5.16 -15.23
C THR A 2 -8.74 6.07 -14.19
N ALA A 3 -7.85 5.53 -13.37
CA ALA A 3 -7.08 6.31 -12.40
C ALA A 3 -5.80 6.88 -13.05
N HIS A 4 -5.43 8.10 -12.66
CA HIS A 4 -4.22 8.77 -13.11
C HIS A 4 -3.44 9.28 -11.89
N VAL A 5 -2.12 9.07 -11.88
CA VAL A 5 -1.22 9.59 -10.84
C VAL A 5 -0.84 11.03 -11.19
N ALA A 6 -0.89 11.92 -10.20
CA ALA A 6 -0.59 13.34 -10.34
C ALA A 6 0.25 13.83 -9.14
N ASP A 7 0.54 15.13 -9.12
CA ASP A 7 1.29 15.81 -8.05
C ASP A 7 2.72 15.28 -7.82
N PHE A 8 3.58 15.54 -8.80
CA PHE A 8 5.00 15.16 -8.76
C PHE A 8 5.88 16.19 -8.05
N GLY A 9 5.33 17.08 -7.22
CA GLY A 9 6.05 18.20 -6.59
C GLY A 9 7.20 17.80 -5.65
N ILE A 10 7.20 16.54 -5.19
CA ILE A 10 8.26 15.94 -4.36
C ILE A 10 8.99 14.78 -5.04
N ALA A 11 8.68 14.47 -6.30
CA ALA A 11 9.30 13.37 -7.04
C ALA A 11 10.79 13.64 -7.30
N ARG A 12 11.59 12.57 -7.36
CA ARG A 12 13.03 12.65 -7.63
C ARG A 12 13.43 11.63 -8.70
N MET A 13 14.30 12.05 -9.62
CA MET A 13 14.98 11.12 -10.52
C MET A 13 16.15 10.47 -9.77
N ILE A 14 16.25 9.14 -9.88
CA ILE A 14 17.32 8.34 -9.30
C ILE A 14 18.15 7.80 -10.46
N SER A 15 19.42 8.19 -10.54
CA SER A 15 20.36 7.68 -11.56
C SER A 15 20.84 6.29 -11.16
N GLY A 16 20.86 5.35 -12.11
CA GLY A 16 21.10 3.92 -11.87
C GLY A 16 22.55 3.48 -11.60
N SER A 17 23.42 4.36 -11.11
CA SER A 17 24.71 3.94 -10.56
C SER A 17 24.53 3.63 -9.08
N ASP A 18 24.80 2.38 -8.69
CA ASP A 18 24.89 1.87 -7.31
C ASP A 18 26.06 2.49 -6.53
N SER A 19 26.26 3.78 -6.65
CA SER A 19 27.13 4.56 -5.79
C SER A 19 26.22 5.28 -4.82
N ALA A 20 26.56 5.19 -3.53
CA ALA A 20 26.17 6.14 -2.52
C ALA A 20 26.65 7.55 -2.95
N GLU A 21 25.99 8.14 -3.94
CA GLU A 21 26.27 9.46 -4.43
C GLU A 21 25.52 10.43 -3.53
N THR A 22 26.28 10.86 -2.52
CA THR A 22 26.32 12.21 -1.99
C THR A 22 25.93 13.26 -3.05
N GLY A 23 24.62 13.41 -3.27
CA GLY A 23 24.03 14.37 -4.19
C GLY A 23 22.89 15.10 -3.49
N SER A 24 23.27 16.18 -2.81
CA SER A 24 22.43 17.11 -2.04
C SER A 24 21.72 16.50 -0.82
N THR A 25 22.42 16.56 0.32
CA THR A 25 21.82 16.85 1.63
C THR A 25 21.13 18.22 1.59
N SER A 26 19.98 18.31 0.93
CA SER A 26 19.00 19.34 1.28
C SER A 26 18.19 18.78 2.45
N THR A 27 18.78 18.84 3.64
CA THR A 27 18.05 18.72 4.89
C THR A 27 17.01 19.83 4.96
N LEU A 28 15.77 19.53 4.60
CA LEU A 28 14.61 20.32 5.03
C LEU A 28 13.42 19.38 5.21
N GLY A 29 13.52 18.56 6.27
CA GLY A 29 12.43 17.73 6.78
C GLY A 29 12.13 16.45 5.98
N VAL A 30 11.49 15.51 6.68
CA VAL A 30 10.81 14.35 6.07
C VAL A 30 9.74 14.91 5.13
N LYS A 31 9.81 14.58 3.84
CA LYS A 31 8.79 14.95 2.85
C LYS A 31 7.84 13.79 2.63
N GLY A 32 6.55 14.09 2.58
CA GLY A 32 5.49 13.12 2.31
C GLY A 32 4.23 13.43 3.12
N SER A 33 3.20 12.64 2.87
CA SER A 33 1.92 12.75 3.58
C SER A 33 1.93 11.84 4.81
N MET A 34 1.58 12.39 5.98
CA MET A 34 1.48 11.63 7.23
C MET A 34 0.60 10.39 7.05
N GLY A 35 1.04 9.26 7.60
CA GLY A 35 0.40 7.95 7.43
C GLY A 35 0.86 7.17 6.19
N TYR A 36 1.40 7.83 5.16
CA TYR A 36 1.91 7.19 3.93
C TYR A 36 3.44 7.14 3.86
N ILE A 37 4.12 7.95 4.66
CA ILE A 37 5.59 8.01 4.70
C ILE A 37 6.15 6.65 5.12
N ALA A 38 7.02 6.09 4.28
CA ALA A 38 7.74 4.86 4.60
C ALA A 38 8.61 5.06 5.85
N PRO A 39 8.64 4.10 6.79
CA PRO A 39 9.28 4.29 8.10
C PRO A 39 10.77 4.65 7.99
N GLU A 40 11.47 4.12 6.97
CA GLU A 40 12.87 4.43 6.73
C GLU A 40 13.13 5.89 6.35
N TYR A 41 12.14 6.64 5.84
CA TYR A 41 12.30 8.06 5.55
C TYR A 41 12.34 8.90 6.83
N GLY A 42 11.70 8.43 7.90
CA GLY A 42 11.75 9.06 9.22
C GLY A 42 13.12 8.94 9.90
N THR A 43 13.92 7.95 9.51
CA THR A 43 15.27 7.70 10.07
C THR A 43 16.39 8.18 9.16
N GLY A 44 16.08 8.99 8.15
CA GLY A 44 17.07 9.58 7.24
C GLY A 44 17.29 8.79 5.94
N GLY A 45 16.46 7.79 5.65
CA GLY A 45 16.42 7.09 4.38
C GLY A 45 16.09 8.02 3.21
N GLN A 46 16.62 7.67 2.03
CA GLN A 46 16.40 8.45 0.81
C GLN A 46 15.17 7.98 0.04
N ALA A 47 14.58 8.90 -0.74
CA ALA A 47 13.51 8.57 -1.68
C ALA A 47 13.91 7.39 -2.57
N SER A 48 12.99 6.43 -2.72
CA SER A 48 13.26 5.15 -3.36
C SER A 48 11.96 4.54 -3.88
N THR A 49 12.07 3.70 -4.91
CA THR A 49 10.91 2.98 -5.47
C THR A 49 10.26 2.05 -4.45
N LYS A 50 10.99 1.62 -3.41
CA LYS A 50 10.44 0.79 -2.31
C LYS A 50 9.63 1.60 -1.31
N GLY A 51 9.92 2.88 -1.11
CA GLY A 51 9.06 3.74 -0.30
C GLY A 51 7.80 4.16 -1.05
N ASP A 52 7.86 4.28 -2.39
CA ASP A 52 6.66 4.44 -3.23
C ASP A 52 5.73 3.21 -3.09
N VAL A 53 6.31 1.99 -3.08
CA VAL A 53 5.55 0.74 -2.84
C VAL A 53 4.91 0.73 -1.45
N TYR A 54 5.61 1.20 -0.42
CA TYR A 54 5.02 1.32 0.92
C TYR A 54 3.80 2.24 0.92
N SER A 55 3.96 3.45 0.35
CA SER A 55 2.88 4.43 0.24
C SER A 55 1.68 3.87 -0.53
N TYR A 56 1.94 3.13 -1.61
CA TYR A 56 0.92 2.42 -2.37
C TYR A 56 0.20 1.35 -1.53
N GLY A 57 0.92 0.60 -0.70
CA GLY A 57 0.34 -0.38 0.23
C GLY A 57 -0.63 0.26 1.21
N ILE A 58 -0.26 1.40 1.81
CA ILE A 58 -1.15 2.17 2.69
C ILE A 58 -2.40 2.62 1.95
N MET A 59 -2.25 3.22 0.76
CA MET A 59 -3.37 3.65 -0.07
C MET A 59 -4.31 2.48 -0.39
N LEU A 60 -3.74 1.30 -0.72
CA LEU A 60 -4.55 0.13 -1.03
C LEU A 60 -5.36 -0.35 0.18
N LEU A 61 -4.73 -0.42 1.35
CA LEU A 61 -5.42 -0.77 2.59
C LEU A 61 -6.49 0.25 2.96
N GLN A 62 -6.22 1.55 2.79
CA GLN A 62 -7.23 2.61 2.98
C GLN A 62 -8.43 2.43 2.06
N MET A 63 -8.22 2.14 0.77
CA MET A 63 -9.33 1.94 -0.18
C MET A 63 -10.21 0.74 0.20
N ILE A 64 -9.62 -0.34 0.72
CA ILE A 64 -10.35 -1.55 1.13
C ILE A 64 -11.11 -1.31 2.43
N THR A 65 -10.47 -0.64 3.39
CA THR A 65 -11.00 -0.46 4.75
C THR A 65 -11.93 0.73 4.89
N GLY A 66 -11.83 1.71 3.98
CA GLY A 66 -12.51 3.00 4.09
C GLY A 66 -11.95 3.88 5.22
N LYS A 67 -10.85 3.49 5.85
CA LYS A 67 -10.24 4.20 7.00
C LYS A 67 -9.03 5.02 6.57
N SER A 68 -8.92 6.24 7.08
CA SER A 68 -7.73 7.07 6.85
C SER A 68 -6.56 6.50 7.67
N PRO A 69 -5.32 6.43 7.13
CA PRO A 69 -4.17 6.03 7.93
C PRO A 69 -3.83 7.02 9.06
N THR A 70 -4.50 8.17 9.10
CA THR A 70 -4.38 9.22 10.12
C THR A 70 -5.60 9.35 11.02
N ASP A 71 -6.57 8.42 10.93
CA ASP A 71 -7.71 8.40 11.84
C ASP A 71 -7.26 8.31 13.31
N ASP A 72 -8.07 8.83 14.23
CA ASP A 72 -7.70 8.95 15.65
C ASP A 72 -7.40 7.60 16.32
N GLU A 73 -7.93 6.51 15.78
CA GLU A 73 -7.65 5.14 16.24
C GLU A 73 -6.23 4.66 15.88
N PHE A 74 -5.57 5.28 14.89
CA PHE A 74 -4.22 4.93 14.43
C PHE A 74 -3.15 5.88 14.98
N ARG A 75 -3.21 6.09 16.31
CA ARG A 75 -2.25 6.91 17.04
C ARG A 75 -1.37 6.04 17.93
N GLY A 76 -0.11 6.44 18.10
CA GLY A 76 0.86 5.70 18.93
C GLY A 76 1.39 4.46 18.21
N GLU A 77 1.26 3.28 18.84
CA GLU A 77 1.83 2.03 18.34
C GLU A 77 0.94 1.31 17.32
N LEU A 78 -0.35 1.66 17.27
CA LEU A 78 -1.29 1.10 16.31
C LEU A 78 -1.34 1.97 15.05
N ASN A 79 -1.09 1.35 13.90
CA ASN A 79 -1.25 1.95 12.58
C ASN A 79 -2.13 1.08 11.69
N LEU A 80 -2.58 1.62 10.56
CA LEU A 80 -3.49 0.92 9.65
C LEU A 80 -2.98 -0.47 9.23
N PRO A 81 -1.74 -0.65 8.72
CA PRO A 81 -1.21 -1.98 8.42
C PRO A 81 -1.22 -2.96 9.60
N ASN A 82 -0.79 -2.52 10.79
CA ASN A 82 -0.75 -3.37 11.97
C ASN A 82 -2.16 -3.81 12.39
N TRP A 83 -3.12 -2.89 12.35
CA TRP A 83 -4.53 -3.18 12.64
C TRP A 83 -5.10 -4.21 11.65
N VAL A 84 -4.86 -4.04 10.36
CA VAL A 84 -5.25 -5.02 9.33
C VAL A 84 -4.58 -6.38 9.59
N GLN A 85 -3.27 -6.39 9.86
CA GLN A 85 -2.48 -7.59 10.09
C GLN A 85 -2.95 -8.40 11.31
N MET A 86 -3.44 -7.72 12.36
CA MET A 86 -3.98 -8.37 13.57
C MET A 86 -5.32 -9.08 13.33
N LEU A 87 -6.07 -8.67 12.32
CA LEU A 87 -7.42 -9.18 12.02
C LEU A 87 -7.43 -10.17 10.86
N PHE A 88 -6.44 -10.10 9.97
CA PHE A 88 -6.39 -10.87 8.74
C PHE A 88 -5.63 -12.19 8.91
N PRO A 89 -6.12 -13.33 8.36
CA PRO A 89 -7.31 -13.47 7.52
C PRO A 89 -8.65 -13.74 8.25
N GLU A 90 -8.63 -14.12 9.53
CA GLU A 90 -9.78 -14.72 10.22
C GLU A 90 -11.00 -13.77 10.33
N ARG A 91 -10.74 -12.45 10.39
CA ARG A 91 -11.75 -11.41 10.57
C ARG A 91 -11.79 -10.43 9.39
N ALA A 92 -11.52 -10.92 8.17
CA ALA A 92 -11.48 -10.09 6.96
C ALA A 92 -12.74 -9.23 6.75
N GLN A 93 -13.92 -9.72 7.12
CA GLN A 93 -15.18 -8.94 7.01
C GLN A 93 -15.22 -7.69 7.89
N GLU A 94 -14.47 -7.67 9.00
CA GLU A 94 -14.38 -6.53 9.91
C GLU A 94 -13.38 -5.47 9.43
N ILE A 95 -12.49 -5.87 8.52
CA ILE A 95 -11.49 -5.00 7.90
C ILE A 95 -12.12 -4.18 6.77
N VAL A 96 -12.97 -4.81 5.97
CA VAL A 96 -13.50 -4.24 4.71
C VAL A 96 -14.56 -3.18 4.99
N ASP A 97 -14.49 -2.07 4.25
CA ASP A 97 -15.49 -1.00 4.31
C ASP A 97 -16.92 -1.55 4.12
N ARG A 98 -17.87 -0.99 4.86
CA ARG A 98 -19.26 -1.47 4.86
C ARG A 98 -19.93 -1.32 3.50
N MET A 99 -19.59 -0.30 2.71
CA MET A 99 -20.15 -0.14 1.36
C MET A 99 -19.58 -1.18 0.41
N VAL A 100 -18.27 -1.44 0.48
CA VAL A 100 -17.62 -2.50 -0.30
C VAL A 100 -18.20 -3.86 0.07
N LEU A 101 -18.33 -4.16 1.37
CA LEU A 101 -18.84 -5.45 1.85
C LEU A 101 -20.30 -5.70 1.41
N ARG A 102 -21.14 -4.66 1.36
CA ARG A 102 -22.54 -4.77 0.90
C ARG A 102 -22.67 -5.23 -0.55
N SER A 103 -21.69 -4.89 -1.39
CA SER A 103 -21.65 -5.27 -2.80
C SER A 103 -20.74 -6.46 -3.08
N THR A 104 -20.20 -7.11 -2.04
CA THR A 104 -19.21 -8.20 -2.18
C THR A 104 -19.81 -9.53 -1.75
N THR A 105 -19.81 -10.51 -2.65
CA THR A 105 -20.18 -11.89 -2.34
C THR A 105 -19.11 -12.58 -1.50
N LYS A 106 -19.44 -13.69 -0.82
CA LYS A 106 -18.42 -14.49 -0.10
C LYS A 106 -17.29 -14.97 -1.01
N TYR A 107 -17.61 -15.27 -2.27
CA TYR A 107 -16.62 -15.67 -3.27
C TYR A 107 -15.67 -14.52 -3.61
N GLU A 108 -16.20 -13.32 -3.91
CA GLU A 108 -15.37 -12.14 -4.18
C GLU A 108 -14.56 -11.72 -2.96
N LEU A 109 -15.11 -11.84 -1.75
CA LEU A 109 -14.36 -11.58 -0.53
C LEU A 109 -13.09 -12.44 -0.48
N SER A 110 -13.23 -13.74 -0.73
CA SER A 110 -12.10 -14.69 -0.70
C SER A 110 -11.17 -14.58 -1.91
N GLN A 111 -11.70 -14.40 -3.12
CA GLN A 111 -10.92 -14.50 -4.37
C GLN A 111 -10.44 -13.15 -4.90
N CYS A 112 -11.02 -12.05 -4.43
CA CYS A 112 -10.63 -10.69 -4.77
C CYS A 112 -10.09 -9.97 -3.54
N VAL A 113 -10.96 -9.70 -2.56
CA VAL A 113 -10.66 -8.73 -1.50
C VAL A 113 -9.54 -9.20 -0.58
N GLU A 114 -9.55 -10.46 -0.14
CA GLU A 114 -8.48 -11.03 0.68
C GLU A 114 -7.09 -10.99 -0.02
N PRO A 115 -6.95 -11.37 -1.31
CA PRO A 115 -5.72 -11.14 -2.06
C PRO A 115 -5.28 -9.67 -2.14
N PHE A 116 -6.23 -8.73 -2.29
CA PHE A 116 -5.96 -7.29 -2.27
C PHE A 116 -5.44 -6.82 -0.90
N ILE A 117 -6.01 -7.32 0.20
CA ILE A 117 -5.52 -7.06 1.56
C ILE A 117 -4.09 -7.61 1.70
N ARG A 118 -3.84 -8.84 1.26
CA ARG A 118 -2.54 -9.49 1.35
C ARG A 118 -1.45 -8.71 0.62
N ILE A 119 -1.69 -8.27 -0.61
CA ILE A 119 -0.70 -7.47 -1.35
C ILE A 119 -0.49 -6.09 -0.70
N GLY A 120 -1.55 -5.48 -0.13
CA GLY A 120 -1.44 -4.25 0.65
C GLY A 120 -0.51 -4.41 1.86
N LEU A 121 -0.68 -5.50 2.62
CA LEU A 121 0.19 -5.85 3.76
C LEU A 121 1.64 -6.06 3.33
N GLU A 122 1.88 -6.87 2.28
CA GLU A 122 3.22 -7.11 1.73
C GLU A 122 3.92 -5.83 1.27
N CYS A 123 3.18 -4.91 0.64
CA CYS A 123 3.71 -3.60 0.24
C CYS A 123 4.08 -2.74 1.46
N SER A 124 3.31 -2.84 2.55
CA SER A 124 3.47 -2.04 3.76
C SER A 124 4.45 -2.61 4.81
N LYS A 125 5.24 -3.63 4.46
CA LYS A 125 6.25 -4.18 5.38
C LYS A 125 7.26 -3.13 5.83
N LEU A 126 7.71 -3.22 7.08
CA LEU A 126 8.66 -2.27 7.65
C LEU A 126 10.00 -2.29 6.89
N SER A 127 10.52 -3.47 6.55
CA SER A 127 11.74 -3.61 5.77
C SER A 127 11.49 -3.36 4.27
N PRO A 128 12.22 -2.43 3.62
CA PRO A 128 12.11 -2.19 2.17
C PRO A 128 12.46 -3.42 1.32
N TYR A 129 13.33 -4.30 1.83
CA TYR A 129 13.80 -5.50 1.11
C TYR A 129 12.74 -6.59 1.03
N GLU A 130 11.81 -6.62 1.98
CA GLU A 130 10.72 -7.59 2.01
C GLU A 130 9.52 -7.16 1.16
N ARG A 131 9.48 -5.88 0.75
CA ARG A 131 8.41 -5.37 -0.10
C ARG A 131 8.58 -5.91 -1.53
N PRO A 132 7.50 -6.20 -2.26
CA PRO A 132 7.56 -6.50 -3.69
C PRO A 132 8.09 -5.32 -4.51
N THR A 133 8.43 -5.51 -5.79
CA THR A 133 8.60 -4.38 -6.71
C THR A 133 7.25 -3.90 -7.21
N ALA A 134 7.14 -2.64 -7.67
CA ALA A 134 5.91 -2.14 -8.29
C ALA A 134 5.44 -3.01 -9.47
N ARG A 135 6.39 -3.62 -10.21
CA ARG A 135 6.09 -4.58 -11.28
C ARG A 135 5.46 -5.86 -10.74
N ASP A 136 5.95 -6.38 -9.61
CA ASP A 136 5.38 -7.59 -8.99
C ASP A 136 3.98 -7.32 -8.45
N VAL A 137 3.79 -6.16 -7.83
CA VAL A 137 2.48 -5.69 -7.38
C VAL A 137 1.52 -5.63 -8.56
N ALA A 138 1.87 -4.93 -9.65
CA ALA A 138 1.02 -4.82 -10.84
C ALA A 138 0.66 -6.19 -11.44
N ARG A 139 1.64 -7.12 -11.56
CA ARG A 139 1.38 -8.48 -12.03
C ARG A 139 0.41 -9.25 -11.12
N THR A 140 0.56 -9.10 -9.81
CA THR A 140 -0.31 -9.76 -8.83
C THR A 140 -1.74 -9.23 -8.94
N LEU A 141 -1.90 -7.91 -9.07
CA LEU A 141 -3.20 -7.26 -9.22
C LEU A 141 -3.90 -7.65 -10.53
N GLU A 142 -3.18 -7.71 -11.65
CA GLU A 142 -3.76 -8.17 -12.92
C GLU A 142 -4.17 -9.65 -12.86
N ALA A 143 -3.40 -10.48 -12.15
CA ALA A 143 -3.78 -11.88 -11.92
C ALA A 143 -5.06 -12.01 -11.07
N ILE A 144 -5.23 -11.17 -10.04
CA ILE A 144 -6.47 -11.14 -9.24
C ILE A 144 -7.66 -10.69 -10.11
N LYS A 145 -7.51 -9.60 -10.86
CA LYS A 145 -8.55 -9.07 -11.75
C LYS A 145 -8.99 -10.10 -12.80
N SER A 146 -8.05 -10.84 -13.37
CA SER A 146 -8.33 -11.87 -14.38
C SER A 146 -9.21 -12.99 -13.84
N ARG A 147 -9.03 -13.40 -12.57
CA ARG A 147 -9.86 -14.45 -11.93
C ARG A 147 -11.32 -14.04 -11.76
N ILE A 148 -11.54 -12.79 -11.41
CA ILE A 148 -12.90 -12.23 -11.20
C ILE A 148 -13.63 -12.13 -12.54
N THR A 149 -12.95 -11.62 -13.56
CA THR A 149 -13.54 -11.45 -14.89
C THR A 149 -14.03 -12.78 -15.46
N PHE A 150 -13.26 -13.86 -15.27
CA PHE A 150 -13.61 -15.20 -15.73
C PHE A 150 -14.81 -15.83 -14.98
N SER A 151 -15.14 -15.33 -13.78
CA SER A 151 -16.24 -15.85 -12.96
C SER A 151 -17.59 -15.15 -13.23
N ILE A 152 -17.59 -14.04 -13.96
CA ILE A 152 -18.80 -13.30 -14.36
C ILE A 152 -19.32 -13.77 -15.73
N GLU A 153 -18.48 -14.45 -16.52
CA GLU A 153 -18.83 -14.97 -17.85
C GLU A 153 -19.35 -16.43 -17.84
N THR A 154 -19.45 -17.07 -16.67
CA THR A 154 -19.98 -18.44 -16.48
C THR A 154 -21.21 -18.44 -15.59
#